data_AF-A0A1Y3SYF6-F1
#
_entry.id   AF-A0A1Y3SYF6-F1
#
_cell.length_a   1.000
_cell.length_b   1.000
_cell.length_c   1.000
_cell.angle_alpha   90.00
_cell.angle_beta   90.00
_cell.angle_gamma   90.00
#
_symmetry.space_group_name_H-M   'P 1'
#
loop_
_entity.id
_entity.type
_entity.pdbx_description
1 polymer ?
#
loop_
_entity_poly.entity_id
_entity_poly.type
_entity_poly.pdbx_seq_one_letter_code
_entity_poly.pdbx_strand_id
1 'polypeptide(L)' 'MPLGSPKPQTVATRKYEAKAGWMSKSYKLKKETVEAFAKACDEAGVSQAGKLTEMMNAFVNEVKEAKKEK' A
#
# COMPACT_ATOMS: atom_id res chain seq x y z
N MET A 1 14.34 6.90 -7.08
CA MET A 1 15.68 6.78 -6.46
C MET A 1 16.09 8.17 -6.03
N PRO A 2 16.64 8.41 -4.82
CA PRO A 2 17.38 9.64 -4.61
C PRO A 2 18.58 9.59 -5.55
N LEU A 3 18.62 10.51 -6.51
CA LEU A 3 19.79 10.76 -7.34
C LEU A 3 20.84 11.39 -6.42
N GLY A 4 21.90 10.65 -6.06
CA GLY A 4 22.99 11.15 -5.19
C GLY A 4 23.64 10.07 -4.31
N SER A 5 24.36 10.49 -3.27
CA SER A 5 25.04 9.64 -2.28
C SER A 5 24.17 9.44 -1.02
N PRO A 6 23.37 8.37 -0.90
CA PRO A 6 22.51 8.13 0.25
C PRO A 6 23.32 7.79 1.51
N LYS A 7 22.83 8.22 2.67
CA LYS A 7 23.41 7.90 3.97
C LYS A 7 23.40 6.37 4.21
N PRO A 8 24.42 5.78 4.85
CA PRO A 8 24.48 4.33 5.09
C PRO A 8 23.25 3.76 5.82
N GLN A 9 22.61 4.56 6.68
CA GLN A 9 21.34 4.20 7.32
C GLN A 9 20.20 3.98 6.31
N THR A 10 20.09 4.83 5.31
CA THR A 10 19.06 4.73 4.25
C THR A 10 19.26 3.49 3.38
N VAL A 11 20.51 3.09 3.15
CA VAL A 11 20.84 1.85 2.43
C VAL A 11 20.47 0.61 3.24
N ALA A 12 20.71 0.63 4.56
CA ALA A 12 20.35 -0.46 5.45
C ALA A 12 18.83 -0.65 5.56
N THR A 13 18.07 0.45 5.74
CA THR A 13 16.60 0.41 5.76
C THR A 13 16.06 -0.18 4.45
N ARG A 14 16.60 0.24 3.30
CA ARG A 14 16.15 -0.27 1.99
C ARG A 14 16.48 -1.75 1.76
N LYS A 15 17.63 -2.23 2.26
CA LYS A 15 17.96 -3.68 2.22
C LYS A 15 16.97 -4.49 3.05
N TYR A 16 16.54 -3.97 4.20
CA TYR A 16 15.53 -4.61 5.03
C TYR A 16 14.15 -4.59 4.37
N GLU A 17 13.70 -3.45 3.86
CA GLU A 17 12.43 -3.30 3.14
C GLU A 17 12.33 -4.27 1.97
N ALA A 18 13.40 -4.38 1.17
CA ALA A 18 13.47 -5.34 0.06
C ALA A 18 13.41 -6.80 0.53
N LYS A 19 14.10 -7.13 1.63
CA LYS A 19 14.09 -8.49 2.21
C LYS A 19 12.73 -8.85 2.80
N ALA A 20 12.02 -7.88 3.36
CA ALA A 20 10.68 -8.06 3.92
C ALA A 20 9.56 -7.92 2.87
N GLY A 21 9.90 -7.73 1.60
CA GLY A 21 8.94 -7.70 0.49
C GLY A 21 8.14 -6.40 0.35
N TRP A 22 8.58 -5.32 1.00
CA TRP A 22 7.89 -4.03 0.94
C TRP A 22 8.18 -3.35 -0.40
N MET A 23 7.12 -3.01 -1.14
CA MET A 23 7.23 -2.33 -2.43
C MET A 23 6.46 -1.00 -2.39
N SER A 24 7.17 0.11 -2.57
CA SER A 24 6.54 1.43 -2.66
C SER A 24 5.98 1.64 -4.07
N LYS A 25 4.67 1.46 -4.25
CA LYS A 25 3.95 1.89 -5.46
C LYS A 25 3.23 3.21 -5.16
N SER A 26 3.63 4.27 -5.86
CA SER A 26 2.97 5.57 -5.77
C SER A 26 1.91 5.70 -6.87
N TYR A 27 0.65 5.88 -6.48
CA TYR A 27 -0.46 6.17 -7.38
C TYR A 27 -0.94 7.61 -7.20
N LYS A 28 -1.41 8.24 -8.28
CA LYS A 28 -2.10 9.53 -8.17
C LYS A 28 -3.58 9.27 -7.92
N LEU A 29 -4.09 9.73 -6.78
CA LEU A 29 -5.50 9.64 -6.39
C LEU A 29 -6.11 11.03 -6.32
N LYS A 30 -7.43 11.14 -6.50
CA LYS A 30 -8.14 12.41 -6.29
C LYS A 30 -8.10 12.77 -4.80
N LYS A 31 -7.84 14.05 -4.52
CA LYS A 31 -7.73 14.57 -3.15
C LYS A 31 -8.98 14.25 -2.32
N GLU A 32 -10.16 14.52 -2.89
CA GLU A 32 -11.45 14.30 -2.22
C GLU A 32 -11.64 12.84 -1.77
N THR A 33 -11.23 11.88 -2.60
CA THR A 33 -11.33 10.45 -2.29
C THR A 33 -10.37 10.06 -1.15
N VAL A 34 -9.16 10.62 -1.16
CA VAL A 34 -8.15 10.32 -0.11
C VAL A 34 -8.59 10.93 1.23
N GLU A 35 -9.11 12.16 1.23
CA GLU A 35 -9.60 12.82 2.45
C GLU A 35 -10.84 12.11 3.02
N ALA A 36 -11.78 11.69 2.16
CA ALA A 36 -12.95 10.92 2.60
C ALA A 36 -12.54 9.55 3.18
N PHE A 37 -11.61 8.85 2.52
CA PHE A 37 -11.10 7.57 3.01
C PHE A 37 -10.34 7.73 4.34
N ALA A 38 -9.56 8.80 4.49
CA ALA A 38 -8.87 9.11 5.73
C ALA A 38 -9.84 9.30 6.89
N LYS A 39 -10.89 10.11 6.70
CA LYS A 39 -11.93 10.32 7.72
C LYS A 39 -12.64 9.03 8.08
N ALA A 40 -13.05 8.24 7.09
CA ALA A 40 -13.71 6.96 7.32
C ALA A 40 -12.83 5.97 8.10
N CYS A 41 -11.51 5.95 7.83
CA CYS A 41 -10.57 5.12 8.58
C CYS A 41 -10.42 5.58 10.04
N ASP A 42 -10.41 6.90 10.26
CA ASP A 42 -10.32 7.51 11.60
C ASP A 42 -11.59 7.18 12.43
N GLU A 43 -12.78 7.35 11.83
CA GLU A 43 -14.06 7.01 12.45
C GLU A 43 -14.18 5.52 12.76
N ALA A 44 -13.64 4.66 11.90
CA ALA A 44 -13.61 3.21 12.12
C ALA A 44 -12.47 2.75 13.05
N GLY A 45 -11.57 3.64 13.47
CA GLY A 45 -10.43 3.30 14.33
C GLY A 45 -9.39 2.39 13.68
N VAL A 46 -9.28 2.40 12.34
CA VAL A 46 -8.37 1.53 11.57
C VAL A 46 -7.30 2.34 10.85
N SER A 47 -6.13 1.72 10.65
CA SER A 47 -5.09 2.36 9.83
C SER A 47 -5.46 2.35 8.35
N GLN A 48 -5.23 3.46 7.66
CA GLN A 48 -5.47 3.58 6.21
C GLN A 48 -4.73 2.49 5.41
N ALA A 49 -3.48 2.22 5.78
CA ALA A 49 -2.66 1.19 5.13
C ALA A 49 -3.23 -0.23 5.34
N GLY A 50 -3.68 -0.53 6.56
CA GLY A 50 -4.33 -1.80 6.87
C GLY A 50 -5.61 -1.97 6.07
N LYS A 51 -6.50 -0.96 6.09
CA LYS A 51 -7.78 -1.05 5.39
C LYS A 51 -7.62 -1.14 3.87
N LEU A 52 -6.67 -0.39 3.31
CA LEU A 52 -6.33 -0.48 1.88
C LEU A 52 -5.83 -1.88 1.50
N THR A 53 -4.99 -2.49 2.36
CA THR A 53 -4.46 -3.84 2.13
C THR A 53 -5.56 -4.89 2.15
N GLU A 54 -6.52 -4.78 3.08
CA GLU A 54 -7.69 -5.67 3.12
C GLU A 54 -8.50 -5.57 1.82
N MET A 55 -8.82 -4.35 1.36
CA MET A 55 -9.59 -4.13 0.14
C MET A 55 -8.86 -4.65 -1.10
N MET A 56 -7.54 -4.47 -1.18
CA MET A 56 -6.72 -5.01 -2.27
C MET A 56 -6.76 -6.55 -2.30
N ASN A 57 -6.60 -7.21 -1.15
CA ASN A 57 -6.64 -8.67 -1.06
C ASN A 57 -8.03 -9.23 -1.37
N ALA A 58 -9.10 -8.57 -0.89
CA ALA A 58 -10.47 -8.94 -1.20
C ALA A 58 -10.71 -8.94 -2.72
N PHE A 59 -10.30 -7.87 -3.41
CA PHE A 59 -10.43 -7.77 -4.86
C PHE A 59 -9.59 -8.82 -5.61
N VAL A 60 -8.36 -9.10 -5.15
CA VAL A 60 -7.52 -10.16 -5.74
C VAL A 60 -8.18 -11.53 -5.62
N ASN A 61 -8.81 -11.82 -4.48
CA ASN A 61 -9.50 -13.08 -4.27
C ASN A 61 -10.77 -13.16 -5.14
N GLU A 62 -11.57 -12.10 -5.19
CA GLU A 62 -12.77 -12.04 -6.04
C GLU A 62 -12.43 -12.33 -7.50
N VAL A 63 -11.37 -11.70 -8.03
CA VAL A 63 -10.92 -11.93 -9.42
C VAL A 63 -10.36 -13.33 -9.64
N LYS A 64 -9.71 -13.93 -8.63
CA LYS A 64 -9.20 -15.32 -8.72
C LYS A 64 -10.35 -16.32 -8.75
N GLU A 65 -11.35 -16.16 -7.90
CA GLU A 65 -12.52 -17.03 -7.85
C GLU A 65 -13.34 -16.87 -9.15
N ALA A 66 -13.54 -15.65 -9.64
CA ALA A 66 -14.20 -15.40 -10.93
C ALA A 66 -13.45 -15.98 -12.15
N LYS A 67 -12.13 -16.19 -12.06
CA LYS A 67 -11.34 -16.86 -13.10
C LYS A 67 -11.33 -18.38 -12.98
N LYS A 68 -11.67 -18.95 -11.83
CA LYS A 68 -11.72 -20.39 -11.59
C LYS A 68 -12.99 -21.03 -12.17
N GLU A 69 -14.01 -20.23 -12.39
CA GLU A 69 -15.32 -20.63 -12.92
C GLU A 69 -15.46 -20.41 -14.44
N LYS A 70 -14.35 -20.05 -15.10
CA LYS A 70 -14.24 -19.88 -16.56
C LYS A 70 -13.30 -20.91 -17.17
#